data_AF-A0A920EGG2-F1
#
_entry.id   AF-A0A920EGG2-F1
#
_cell.length_a   1.000
_cell.length_b   1.000
_cell.length_c   1.000
_cell.angle_alpha   90.00
_cell.angle_beta   90.00
_cell.angle_gamma   90.00
#
_symmetry.space_group_name_H-M   'P 1'
#
loop_
_entity.id
_entity.type
_entity.pdbx_description
1 polymer ?
#
loop_
_entity_poly.entity_id
_entity_poly.type
_entity_poly.pdbx_seq_one_letter_code
_entity_poly.pdbx_strand_id
1 'polypeptide(L)' 'MYNPKEVADNLKRGGAYLPGIRPGDHTAKYIDDVTTKLTLIGGLYITLICLMPQFLNVYLNVPFTWAVPLC' A
#
# COMPACT_ATOMS: atom_id res chain seq x y z
N MET A 1 11.19 7.75 4.79
CA MET A 1 9.96 8.37 5.31
C MET A 1 9.38 9.21 4.18
N TYR A 2 8.19 8.84 3.69
CA TYR A 2 7.48 9.55 2.63
C TYR A 2 7.01 10.89 3.18
N ASN A 3 7.46 12.02 2.61
CA ASN A 3 7.08 13.35 3.08
C ASN A 3 5.85 13.83 2.31
N PRO A 4 4.65 13.78 2.89
CA PRO A 4 3.39 14.07 2.20
C PRO A 4 3.33 15.50 1.65
N LYS A 5 4.10 16.43 2.23
CA LYS A 5 4.29 17.79 1.69
C LYS A 5 4.95 17.81 0.32
N GLU A 6 6.01 17.03 0.13
CA GLU A 6 6.77 16.98 -1.11
C GLU A 6 5.96 16.27 -2.22
N VAL A 7 5.14 15.30 -1.85
CA VAL A 7 4.22 14.61 -2.75
C VAL A 7 3.07 15.53 -3.17
N ALA A 8 2.53 16.31 -2.23
CA ALA A 8 1.51 17.31 -2.54
C ALA A 8 2.06 18.43 -3.45
N ASP A 9 3.31 18.85 -3.25
CA ASP A 9 3.99 19.82 -4.14
C ASP A 9 4.31 19.22 -5.52
N ASN A 10 4.69 17.94 -5.59
CA ASN A 10 4.86 17.22 -6.87
C ASN A 10 3.51 16.99 -7.59
N LEU A 11 2.41 16.73 -6.86
CA LEU A 11 1.05 16.68 -7.43
C LEU A 11 0.63 18.04 -8.00
N LYS A 12 0.92 19.14 -7.27
CA LYS A 12 0.71 20.52 -7.75
C LYS A 12 1.51 20.81 -9.03
N ARG A 13 2.79 20.41 -9.10
CA ARG A 13 3.65 20.58 -10.28
C ARG A 13 3.25 19.66 -11.45
N GLY A 14 2.72 18.47 -11.16
CA GLY A 14 2.32 17.46 -12.14
C GLY A 14 0.90 17.60 -12.71
N GLY A 15 0.14 18.63 -12.30
CA GLY A 15 -1.21 18.88 -12.82
C GLY A 15 -2.30 17.95 -12.27
N ALA A 16 -2.03 17.22 -11.18
CA ALA A 16 -3.01 16.38 -10.51
C ALA A 16 -3.60 17.13 -9.32
N TYR A 17 -4.79 17.70 -9.51
CA TYR A 17 -5.52 18.45 -8.47
C TYR A 17 -6.75 17.65 -8.06
N LEU A 18 -6.97 17.46 -6.75
CA LEU A 18 -8.23 16.93 -6.25
C LEU A 18 -9.34 17.95 -6.53
N PRO A 19 -10.36 17.64 -7.36
CA PRO A 19 -11.49 18.55 -7.60
C PRO A 19 -12.27 18.75 -6.28
N GLY A 20 -12.55 20.01 -5.92
CA GLY A 20 -13.38 20.37 -4.75
C GLY A 20 -12.62 20.90 -3.52
N ILE A 21 -11.29 20.81 -3.45
CA ILE A 21 -10.47 21.33 -2.33
C ILE A 21 -9.51 22.38 -2.87
N ARG A 22 -9.47 23.58 -2.26
CA ARG A 22 -8.50 24.63 -2.67
C ARG A 22 -7.07 24.11 -2.49
N PRO A 23 -6.23 24.12 -3.55
CA PRO A 23 -4.95 23.41 -3.56
C PRO A 23 -3.94 24.01 -2.58
N GLY A 24 -3.45 23.20 -1.63
CA GLY A 24 -2.54 23.64 -0.56
C GLY A 24 -2.50 22.67 0.62
N ASP A 25 -2.38 23.21 1.84
CA ASP A 25 -2.28 22.43 3.09
C ASP A 25 -3.46 21.48 3.31
N HIS A 26 -4.65 21.85 2.84
CA HIS A 26 -5.86 21.03 2.97
C HIS A 26 -5.82 19.78 2.08
N THR A 27 -5.27 19.87 0.86
CA THR A 27 -5.09 18.71 -0.03
C THR A 27 -4.03 17.76 0.51
N ALA A 28 -2.92 18.31 1.04
CA ALA A 28 -1.85 17.50 1.62
C ALA A 28 -2.34 16.68 2.82
N LYS A 29 -3.08 17.29 3.75
CA LYS A 29 -3.65 16.60 4.92
C LYS A 29 -4.64 15.49 4.54
N TYR A 30 -5.45 15.71 3.50
CA TYR A 30 -6.41 14.72 3.03
C TYR A 30 -5.73 13.49 2.42
N ILE A 31 -4.72 13.71 1.57
CA ILE A 31 -3.93 12.62 0.97
C ILE A 31 -3.23 11.82 2.09
N ASP A 32 -2.64 12.50 3.06
CA ASP A 32 -1.91 11.87 4.16
C ASP A 32 -2.81 10.95 5.01
N ASP A 33 -4.04 11.41 5.32
CA ASP A 33 -5.03 10.61 6.06
C ASP A 33 -5.49 9.37 5.27
N VAL A 34 -5.75 9.53 3.97
CA VAL A 34 -6.19 8.42 3.11
C VAL A 34 -5.06 7.40 2.92
N THR A 35 -3.84 7.86 2.63
CA THR A 35 -2.67 6.99 2.46
C THR A 35 -2.36 6.22 3.74
N THR A 36 -2.49 6.84 4.91
CA THR A 36 -2.28 6.18 6.20
C THR A 36 -3.28 5.05 6.43
N LYS A 37 -4.58 5.29 6.19
CA LYS A 37 -5.63 4.26 6.38
C LYS A 37 -5.48 3.11 5.39
N LEU A 38 -5.21 3.42 4.12
CA LEU A 38 -5.03 2.40 3.09
C LEU A 38 -3.81 1.53 3.36
N THR A 39 -2.70 2.13 3.79
CA THR A 39 -1.45 1.42 4.09
C THR A 39 -1.61 0.51 5.31
N LEU A 40 -2.32 0.95 6.34
CA LEU A 40 -2.63 0.13 7.52
C LEU A 40 -3.41 -1.14 7.15
N ILE A 41 -4.46 -0.99 6.34
CA ILE A 41 -5.29 -2.12 5.90
C ILE A 41 -4.52 -3.02 4.93
N GLY A 42 -3.79 -2.43 3.98
CA GLY A 42 -3.00 -3.17 2.99
C GLY A 42 -1.85 -3.97 3.63
N GLY A 43 -1.15 -3.39 4.60
CA GLY A 43 -0.08 -4.07 5.34
C GLY A 43 -0.62 -5.24 6.18
N LEU A 44 -1.77 -5.06 6.83
CA LEU A 44 -2.45 -6.14 7.55
C LEU A 44 -2.87 -7.27 6.60
N TYR A 45 -3.36 -6.93 5.40
CA TYR A 45 -3.74 -7.92 4.41
C TYR A 45 -2.55 -8.73 3.87
N ILE A 46 -1.45 -8.06 3.51
CA ILE A 46 -0.25 -8.70 2.97
C ILE A 46 0.40 -9.62 4.02
N THR A 47 0.43 -9.21 5.28
CA THR A 47 0.96 -10.06 6.37
C THR A 47 0.12 -11.33 6.54
N LEU A 48 -1.21 -11.22 6.53
CA LEU A 48 -2.11 -12.38 6.58
C LEU A 48 -1.93 -13.32 5.38
N ILE A 49 -1.80 -12.78 4.16
CA ILE A 49 -1.64 -13.61 2.95
C ILE A 49 -0.28 -14.31 2.89
N CYS A 50 0.77 -13.70 3.46
CA CYS A 50 2.11 -14.27 3.52
C CYS A 50 2.22 -15.36 4.62
N LEU A 51 1.42 -15.25 5.68
CA LEU A 51 1.27 -16.30 6.69
C LEU A 51 0.57 -17.54 6.13
N MET A 52 -0.38 -17.39 5.19
CA MET A 52 -1.12 -18.50 4.58
C MET A 52 -0.21 -19.62 3.99
N PRO A 53 0.79 -19.35 3.12
CA PRO A 53 1.68 -20.40 2.62
C PRO A 53 2.58 -20.99 3.71
N GLN A 54 2.94 -20.21 4.73
CA GLN A 54 3.78 -20.68 5.83
C GLN A 54 3.05 -21.70 6.71
N PHE A 55 1.74 -21.50 6.97
CA PHE A 55 0.92 -22.49 7.66
C PHE A 55 0.74 -23.78 6.87
N LEU A 56 0.62 -23.69 5.54
CA LEU A 56 0.45 -24.83 4.66
C LEU A 56 1.71 -25.72 4.61
N ASN A 57 2.90 -25.11 4.62
CA ASN A 57 4.20 -25.81 4.66
C ASN A 57 4.44 -26.54 5.99
N VAL A 58 3.90 -26.05 7.11
CA VAL A 58 4.06 -26.69 8.43
C VAL A 58 3.16 -27.92 8.59
N TYR A 59 1.94 -27.90 8.04
CA TYR A 59 0.99 -29.02 8.14
C TYR A 59 1.17 -30.09 7.04
N LEU A 60 1.50 -29.67 5.83
CA LEU A 60 1.81 -30.53 4.71
C LEU A 60 3.28 -30.29 4.39
N ASN A 61 4.17 -31.21 4.77
CA ASN A 61 5.62 -31.16 4.55
C ASN A 61 5.98 -31.27 3.04
N VAL A 62 5.27 -30.54 2.19
CA VAL A 62 5.38 -30.51 0.75
C VAL A 62 5.97 -29.14 0.41
N PRO A 63 7.25 -29.07 0.00
CA PRO A 63 7.84 -27.78 -0.32
C PRO A 63 7.09 -27.19 -1.52
N PHE A 64 6.56 -25.98 -1.38
CA PHE A 64 5.69 -25.36 -2.39
C PHE A 64 6.40 -25.07 -3.73
N THR A 65 7.67 -25.45 -3.86
CA THR A 65 8.46 -25.46 -5.09
C THR A 65 7.84 -26.29 -6.22
N TRP A 66 6.95 -27.24 -5.92
CA TRP A 66 6.33 -28.11 -6.93
C TRP A 66 4.96 -27.61 -7.45
N ALA A 67 4.36 -26.60 -6.83
CA ALA A 67 3.04 -26.07 -7.21
C ALA A 67 3.10 -24.90 -8.21
N VAL A 68 4.31 -24.35 -8.46
CA VAL A 68 4.57 -23.39 -9.54
C VAL A 68 5.63 -23.98 -10.47
N PRO A 69 5.30 -24.97 -11.32
CA PRO A 69 6.24 -25.52 -12.29
C PRO A 69 6.45 -24.61 -13.53
N LEU A 70 6.14 -23.31 -13.46
CA LEU A 70 6.20 -22.41 -14.64
C LEU A 70 6.38 -20.92 -14.31
N CYS A 71 7.34 -20.59 -13.43
CA CYS A 71 8.00 -19.28 -13.44
C CYS A 71 9.49 -19.43 -13.10
#